data_AF-A0A8T6J4P6-F1
#
_entry.id   AF-A0A8T6J4P6-F1
#
_cell.length_a   1.000
_cell.length_b   1.000
_cell.length_c   1.000
_cell.angle_alpha   90.00
_cell.angle_beta   90.00
_cell.angle_gamma   90.00
#
_symmetry.space_group_name_H-M   'P 1'
#
loop_
_entity.id
_entity.type
_entity.pdbx_description
1 polymer ?
#
loop_
_entity_poly.entity_id
_entity_poly.type
_entity_poly.pdbx_seq_one_letter_code
_entity_poly.pdbx_strand_id
1 'polypeptide(L)'
;MAIPDNQLKVWAQPGTVQGAKNTHAAIRNALAGHQWPDDVHYVTYLQGSYRNNTHLRRQSDVDVVVELTSLPVRDGSGLPGSQRELLARDFPEPGYGWRRFRRDVRSALAGAFGDSRVREGKKTWKLAMESPEIPVDVVVAVRYLTYTEYSGQRKYRRTEGLGLYLPAEGRWAINYPHRHRRNGVEKEKATNWWFRRTIRMFKNARAKLVDDGRLGPDTARSYHIECLLYNVPNRLLAGSYQSAYSSALYWLRDNDLARFPSQDKQVLVFDRGPDSW
;
A
#
# COMPACT_ATOMS: atom_id res chain seq x y z
N MET A 1 -20.83 -2.44 -27.96
CA MET A 1 -21.86 -2.87 -26.99
C MET A 1 -21.42 -2.51 -25.59
N ALA A 2 -22.34 -2.09 -24.72
CA ALA A 2 -22.06 -1.88 -23.30
C ALA A 2 -21.74 -3.22 -22.61
N ILE A 3 -20.91 -3.20 -21.57
CA ILE A 3 -20.65 -4.38 -20.75
C ILE A 3 -21.96 -4.75 -20.03
N PRO A 4 -22.47 -5.98 -20.15
CA PRO A 4 -23.70 -6.40 -19.47
C PRO A 4 -23.62 -6.21 -17.94
N ASP A 5 -24.72 -5.79 -17.32
CA ASP A 5 -24.76 -5.51 -15.87
C ASP A 5 -24.45 -6.77 -15.03
N ASN A 6 -24.84 -7.96 -15.49
CA ASN A 6 -24.51 -9.23 -14.83
C ASN A 6 -22.99 -9.48 -14.77
N GLN A 7 -22.26 -9.13 -15.84
CA GLN A 7 -20.80 -9.27 -15.90
C GLN A 7 -20.13 -8.28 -14.93
N LEU A 8 -20.63 -7.04 -14.89
CA LEU A 8 -20.15 -6.03 -13.95
C LEU A 8 -20.45 -6.41 -12.50
N LYS A 9 -21.62 -7.00 -12.22
CA LYS A 9 -21.98 -7.55 -10.91
C LYS A 9 -21.00 -8.64 -10.45
N VAL A 10 -20.59 -9.54 -11.36
CA VAL A 10 -19.57 -10.56 -11.09
C VAL A 10 -18.22 -9.91 -10.80
N TRP A 11 -17.78 -8.96 -11.63
CA TRP A 11 -16.53 -8.24 -11.45
C TRP A 11 -16.50 -7.35 -10.20
N ALA A 12 -17.66 -6.92 -9.70
CA ALA A 12 -17.76 -6.14 -8.49
C ALA A 12 -17.60 -6.96 -7.21
N GLN A 13 -17.56 -8.30 -7.26
CA GLN A 13 -17.41 -9.13 -6.06
C GLN A 13 -15.94 -9.27 -5.66
N PRO A 14 -15.63 -9.23 -4.34
CA PRO A 14 -14.28 -9.51 -3.86
C PRO A 14 -13.92 -10.99 -4.05
N GLY A 15 -12.61 -11.27 -4.03
CA GLY A 15 -12.08 -12.63 -3.92
C GLY A 15 -12.15 -13.19 -2.49
N THR A 16 -11.67 -14.42 -2.32
CA THR A 16 -11.56 -15.05 -0.99
C THR A 16 -10.41 -14.42 -0.18
N VAL A 17 -10.56 -14.39 1.14
CA VAL A 17 -9.58 -13.77 2.06
C VAL A 17 -8.86 -14.77 2.97
N GLN A 18 -9.32 -16.03 3.01
CA GLN A 18 -8.82 -17.01 3.97
C GLN A 18 -7.34 -17.34 3.75
N GLY A 19 -6.92 -17.52 2.49
CA GLY A 19 -5.52 -17.76 2.15
C GLY A 19 -4.61 -16.63 2.65
N ALA A 20 -4.95 -15.38 2.33
CA ALA A 20 -4.18 -14.21 2.78
C ALA A 20 -4.11 -14.09 4.31
N LYS A 21 -5.19 -14.42 5.02
CA LYS A 21 -5.19 -14.44 6.50
C LYS A 21 -4.27 -15.53 7.05
N ASN A 22 -4.32 -16.72 6.47
CA ASN A 22 -3.46 -17.85 6.88
C ASN A 22 -1.98 -17.51 6.62
N THR A 23 -1.66 -16.94 5.46
CA THR A 23 -0.33 -16.43 5.11
C THR A 23 0.17 -15.39 6.10
N HIS A 24 -0.65 -14.38 6.43
CA HIS A 24 -0.27 -13.36 7.42
C HIS A 24 -0.04 -13.99 8.80
N ALA A 25 -0.88 -14.92 9.22
CA ALA A 25 -0.72 -15.62 10.49
C ALA A 25 0.58 -16.44 10.54
N ALA A 26 0.91 -17.15 9.46
CA ALA A 26 2.15 -17.92 9.35
C ALA A 26 3.40 -17.01 9.45
N ILE A 27 3.42 -15.89 8.73
CA ILE A 27 4.52 -14.92 8.80
C ILE A 27 4.63 -14.31 10.20
N ARG A 28 3.50 -13.94 10.81
CA ARG A 28 3.48 -13.40 12.18
C ARG A 28 4.07 -14.41 13.17
N ASN A 29 3.73 -15.68 13.05
CA ASN A 29 4.25 -16.73 13.92
C ASN A 29 5.75 -16.96 13.71
N ALA A 30 6.22 -16.94 12.44
CA ALA A 30 7.65 -17.03 12.13
C ALA A 30 8.45 -15.88 12.77
N LEU A 31 7.93 -14.65 12.69
CA LEU A 31 8.57 -13.48 13.29
C LEU A 31 8.53 -13.53 14.83
N ALA A 32 7.46 -14.05 15.42
CA ALA A 32 7.34 -14.23 16.87
C ALA A 32 8.31 -15.28 17.43
N GLY A 33 8.71 -16.27 16.63
CA GLY A 33 9.71 -17.27 17.00
C GLY A 33 11.17 -16.78 16.90
N HIS A 34 11.41 -15.58 16.37
CA HIS A 34 12.74 -14.99 16.26
C HIS A 34 13.12 -14.22 17.54
N GLN A 35 14.39 -14.29 17.93
CA GLN A 35 14.91 -13.53 19.06
C GLN A 35 15.26 -12.09 18.61
N TRP A 36 14.39 -11.14 18.96
CA TRP A 36 14.59 -9.72 18.68
C TRP A 36 15.36 -9.04 19.80
N PRO A 37 16.13 -7.96 19.52
CA PRO A 37 16.61 -7.07 20.57
C PRO A 37 15.43 -6.43 21.34
N ASP A 38 15.63 -6.15 22.62
CA ASP A 38 14.56 -5.71 23.53
C ASP A 38 13.87 -4.40 23.11
N ASP A 39 14.62 -3.49 22.47
CA ASP A 39 14.15 -2.19 22.00
C ASP A 39 13.47 -2.25 20.61
N VAL A 40 13.38 -3.44 20.01
CA VAL A 40 12.77 -3.65 18.70
C VAL A 40 11.31 -4.07 18.86
N HIS A 41 10.42 -3.16 18.51
CA HIS A 41 8.99 -3.42 18.42
C HIS A 41 8.52 -3.17 16.99
N TYR A 42 7.71 -4.09 16.49
CA TYR A 42 7.17 -4.04 15.15
C TYR A 42 5.72 -4.49 15.14
N VAL A 43 5.02 -4.16 14.06
CA VAL A 43 3.67 -4.66 13.78
C VAL A 43 3.64 -5.33 12.43
N THR A 44 2.71 -6.27 12.25
CA THR A 44 2.48 -6.91 10.95
C THR A 44 1.03 -6.76 10.51
N TYR A 45 0.83 -6.51 9.22
CA TYR A 45 -0.50 -6.40 8.64
C TYR A 45 -0.48 -6.66 7.14
N LEU A 46 -1.62 -7.10 6.60
CA LEU A 46 -1.85 -7.11 5.16
C LEU A 46 -1.86 -5.69 4.60
N GLN A 47 -1.24 -5.46 3.45
CA GLN A 47 -1.32 -4.24 2.65
C GLN A 47 -2.05 -4.52 1.32
N GLY A 48 -2.09 -3.53 0.44
CA GLY A 48 -2.55 -3.66 -0.93
C GLY A 48 -4.05 -3.89 -1.00
N SER A 49 -4.44 -4.69 -1.98
CA SER A 49 -5.85 -4.91 -2.29
C SER A 49 -6.60 -5.66 -1.19
N TYR A 50 -5.91 -6.53 -0.42
CA TYR A 50 -6.52 -7.20 0.73
C TYR A 50 -6.86 -6.21 1.85
N ARG A 51 -5.94 -5.29 2.17
CA ARG A 51 -6.17 -4.27 3.21
C ARG A 51 -7.25 -3.27 2.81
N ASN A 52 -7.34 -2.95 1.52
CA ASN A 52 -8.29 -2.00 0.95
C ASN A 52 -9.63 -2.63 0.56
N ASN A 53 -9.77 -3.96 0.66
CA ASN A 53 -10.93 -4.74 0.19
C ASN A 53 -11.25 -4.50 -1.29
N THR A 54 -10.20 -4.42 -2.12
CA THR A 54 -10.24 -4.22 -3.57
C THR A 54 -9.61 -5.42 -4.32
N HIS A 55 -9.37 -6.53 -3.63
CA HIS A 55 -8.82 -7.76 -4.20
C HIS A 55 -9.83 -8.44 -5.13
N LEU A 56 -9.33 -9.02 -6.22
CA LEU A 56 -10.17 -9.66 -7.23
C LEU A 56 -10.35 -11.15 -6.91
N ARG A 57 -11.27 -11.82 -7.61
CA ARG A 57 -11.47 -13.27 -7.48
C ARG A 57 -10.30 -14.09 -8.00
N ARG A 58 -9.61 -13.59 -9.03
CA ARG A 58 -8.35 -14.17 -9.49
C ARG A 58 -7.26 -13.89 -8.44
N GLN A 59 -6.40 -14.88 -8.19
CA GLN A 59 -5.38 -14.84 -7.14
C GLN A 59 -4.64 -13.50 -7.19
N SER A 60 -4.68 -12.77 -6.07
CA SER A 60 -3.94 -11.53 -5.88
C SER A 60 -2.74 -11.87 -4.99
N ASP A 61 -1.57 -11.32 -5.31
CA ASP A 61 -0.40 -11.43 -4.45
C ASP A 61 -0.75 -10.93 -3.03
N VAL A 62 -0.17 -11.59 -2.02
CA VAL A 62 -0.40 -11.21 -0.62
C VAL A 62 0.74 -10.33 -0.16
N ASP A 63 0.46 -9.03 -0.04
CA ASP A 63 1.40 -8.08 0.56
C ASP A 63 1.30 -8.13 2.09
N VAL A 64 2.37 -8.57 2.75
CA VAL A 64 2.51 -8.51 4.21
C VAL A 64 3.54 -7.46 4.57
N VAL A 65 3.14 -6.45 5.33
CA VAL A 65 4.07 -5.46 5.87
C VAL A 65 4.56 -5.91 7.22
N VAL A 66 5.86 -5.76 7.43
CA VAL A 66 6.52 -5.84 8.73
C VAL A 66 7.09 -4.46 9.01
N GLU A 67 6.41 -3.69 9.88
CA GLU A 67 6.72 -2.29 10.16
C GLU A 67 7.46 -2.17 11.49
N LEU A 68 8.71 -1.71 11.47
CA LEU A 68 9.44 -1.29 12.67
C LEU A 68 8.81 -0.01 13.24
N THR A 69 8.30 -0.10 14.47
CA THR A 69 7.54 0.99 15.11
C THR A 69 8.26 1.65 16.28
N SER A 70 9.16 0.95 16.98
CA SER A 70 9.88 1.51 18.13
C SER A 70 10.95 2.53 17.73
N LEU A 71 11.56 2.35 16.56
CA LEU A 71 12.69 3.15 16.08
C LEU A 71 12.34 3.83 14.76
N PRO A 72 11.49 4.88 14.77
CA PRO A 72 11.07 5.55 13.56
C PRO A 72 12.19 6.39 12.96
N VAL A 73 12.24 6.46 11.63
CA VAL A 73 13.04 7.45 10.91
C VAL A 73 12.37 8.82 11.08
N ARG A 74 13.16 9.83 11.45
CA ARG A 74 12.70 11.20 11.66
C ARG A 74 13.32 12.12 10.62
N ASP A 75 12.48 12.62 9.74
CA ASP A 75 12.87 13.51 8.65
C ASP A 75 12.54 14.96 9.03
N GLY A 76 13.58 15.71 9.35
CA GLY A 76 13.53 17.15 9.62
C GLY A 76 14.06 17.99 8.46
N SER A 77 14.19 17.44 7.25
CA SER A 77 14.75 18.16 6.09
C SER A 77 13.98 19.44 5.76
N GLY A 78 12.67 19.45 5.99
CA GLY A 78 11.79 20.62 5.83
C GLY A 78 11.82 21.63 7.00
N LEU A 79 12.58 21.37 8.07
CA LEU A 79 12.66 22.26 9.22
C LEU A 79 13.75 23.34 9.07
N PRO A 80 13.57 24.52 9.68
CA PRO A 80 14.65 25.49 9.89
C PRO A 80 15.83 24.85 10.65
N GLY A 81 17.06 25.36 10.43
CA GLY A 81 18.28 24.79 10.98
C GLY A 81 18.23 24.54 12.50
N SER A 82 17.81 25.55 13.28
CA SER A 82 17.71 25.44 14.74
C SER A 82 16.70 24.38 15.20
N GLN A 83 15.59 24.21 14.49
CA GLN A 83 14.60 23.17 14.80
C GLN A 83 15.10 21.77 14.43
N ARG A 84 15.89 21.67 13.36
CA ARG A 84 16.51 20.42 12.91
C ARG A 84 17.59 19.94 13.89
N GLU A 85 18.44 20.86 14.35
CA GLU A 85 19.43 20.59 15.40
C GLU A 85 18.77 20.16 16.70
N LEU A 86 17.69 20.84 17.09
CA LEU A 86 16.87 20.47 18.24
C LEU A 86 16.28 19.06 18.08
N LEU A 87 15.75 18.71 16.91
CA LEU A 87 15.22 17.37 16.62
C LEU A 87 16.31 16.29 16.73
N ALA A 88 17.49 16.53 16.16
CA ALA A 88 18.61 15.60 16.21
C ALA A 88 19.15 15.40 17.63
N ARG A 89 19.16 16.46 18.45
CA ARG A 89 19.57 16.38 19.86
C ARG A 89 18.56 15.61 20.70
N ASP A 90 17.26 15.84 20.49
CA ASP A 90 16.20 15.17 21.24
C ASP A 90 16.05 13.68 20.85
N PHE A 91 16.52 13.30 19.66
CA PHE A 91 16.43 11.95 19.11
C PHE A 91 17.73 11.57 18.38
N PRO A 92 18.79 11.18 19.11
CA PRO A 92 20.02 10.69 18.50
C PRO A 92 19.76 9.43 17.66
N GLU A 93 20.56 9.25 16.61
CA GLU A 93 20.46 8.07 15.73
C GLU A 93 20.65 6.77 16.52
N PRO A 94 19.71 5.81 16.43
CA PRO A 94 19.83 4.54 17.11
C PRO A 94 20.90 3.65 16.46
N GLY A 95 21.57 2.82 17.28
CA GLY A 95 22.48 1.78 16.77
C GLY A 95 21.76 0.65 16.01
N TYR A 96 20.43 0.60 16.08
CA TYR A 96 19.57 -0.32 15.34
C TYR A 96 18.68 0.48 14.38
N GLY A 97 18.63 0.05 13.12
CA GLY A 97 17.83 0.74 12.09
C GLY A 97 17.32 -0.21 11.02
N TRP A 98 16.63 0.35 10.02
CA TRP A 98 15.92 -0.42 9.00
C TRP A 98 16.78 -1.49 8.30
N ARG A 99 18.07 -1.23 8.02
CA ARG A 99 18.95 -2.22 7.35
C ARG A 99 19.15 -3.48 8.18
N ARG A 100 19.37 -3.32 9.50
CA ARG A 100 19.50 -4.44 10.43
C ARG A 100 18.16 -5.14 10.60
N PHE A 101 17.09 -4.37 10.78
CA PHE A 101 15.73 -4.89 10.83
C PHE A 101 15.36 -5.76 9.62
N ARG A 102 15.68 -5.31 8.40
CA ARG A 102 15.42 -6.08 7.17
C ARG A 102 16.17 -7.40 7.12
N ARG A 103 17.41 -7.45 7.62
CA ARG A 103 18.19 -8.68 7.73
C ARG A 103 17.60 -9.63 8.77
N ASP A 104 17.21 -9.11 9.93
CA ASP A 104 16.65 -9.91 11.02
C ASP A 104 15.28 -10.49 10.60
N VAL A 105 14.45 -9.72 9.89
CA VAL A 105 13.22 -10.24 9.25
C VAL A 105 13.54 -11.37 8.27
N ARG A 106 14.54 -11.23 7.40
CA ARG A 106 14.94 -12.32 6.49
C ARG A 106 15.40 -13.55 7.25
N SER A 107 16.17 -13.38 8.33
CA SER A 107 16.63 -14.48 9.18
C SER A 107 15.46 -15.21 9.84
N ALA A 108 14.47 -14.47 10.35
CA ALA A 108 13.26 -15.04 10.94
C ALA A 108 12.46 -15.86 9.92
N LEU A 109 12.26 -15.31 8.71
CA LEU A 109 11.57 -16.01 7.63
C LEU A 109 12.32 -17.26 7.18
N ALA A 110 13.64 -17.15 6.96
CA ALA A 110 14.47 -18.27 6.52
C ALA A 110 14.54 -19.38 7.58
N GLY A 111 14.59 -19.02 8.87
CA GLY A 111 14.56 -19.99 9.97
C GLY A 111 13.24 -20.78 10.04
N ALA A 112 12.11 -20.15 9.71
CA ALA A 112 10.79 -20.79 9.78
C ALA A 112 10.40 -21.55 8.51
N PHE A 113 10.75 -21.02 7.33
CA PHE A 113 10.30 -21.56 6.04
C PHE A 113 11.40 -22.25 5.22
N GLY A 114 12.66 -22.10 5.65
CA GLY A 114 13.84 -22.53 4.90
C GLY A 114 14.37 -21.44 3.95
N ASP A 115 15.70 -21.37 3.85
CA ASP A 115 16.38 -20.30 3.12
C ASP A 115 16.03 -20.26 1.62
N SER A 116 15.86 -21.44 0.99
CA SER A 116 15.54 -21.55 -0.45
C SER A 116 14.18 -20.94 -0.83
N ARG A 117 13.32 -20.69 0.16
CA ARG A 117 11.98 -20.11 -0.05
C ARG A 117 11.94 -18.59 0.12
N VAL A 118 13.01 -17.96 0.60
CA VAL A 118 13.09 -16.52 0.83
C VAL A 118 14.04 -15.91 -0.19
N ARG A 119 13.49 -15.18 -1.16
CA ARG A 119 14.28 -14.56 -2.24
C ARG A 119 14.24 -13.04 -2.15
N GLU A 120 15.34 -12.40 -2.49
CA GLU A 120 15.39 -10.95 -2.60
C GLU A 120 14.64 -10.47 -3.84
N GLY A 121 13.63 -9.64 -3.66
CA GLY A 121 13.00 -8.85 -4.71
C GLY A 121 13.53 -7.41 -4.70
N LYS A 122 13.11 -6.60 -5.69
CA LYS A 122 13.53 -5.19 -5.81
C LYS A 122 13.20 -4.36 -4.56
N LYS A 123 12.04 -4.58 -3.96
CA LYS A 123 11.49 -3.81 -2.82
C LYS A 123 11.03 -4.68 -1.64
N THR A 124 10.99 -6.00 -1.81
CA THR A 124 10.35 -6.95 -0.89
C THR A 124 11.20 -8.21 -0.74
N TRP A 125 10.95 -8.97 0.34
CA TRP A 125 11.33 -10.38 0.38
C TRP A 125 10.20 -11.19 -0.23
N LYS A 126 10.51 -11.95 -1.29
CA LYS A 126 9.58 -12.86 -1.95
C LYS A 126 9.59 -14.18 -1.18
N LEU A 127 8.44 -14.58 -0.65
CA LEU A 127 8.29 -15.82 0.10
C LEU A 127 7.40 -16.79 -0.69
N ALA A 128 7.93 -17.99 -0.95
CA ALA A 128 7.18 -19.09 -1.53
C ALA A 128 6.56 -19.94 -0.41
N MET A 129 5.23 -20.01 -0.33
CA MET A 129 4.50 -20.85 0.62
C MET A 129 3.82 -22.00 -0.13
N GLU A 130 3.82 -23.21 0.44
CA GLU A 130 3.09 -24.35 -0.15
C GLU A 130 1.59 -24.29 0.19
N SER A 131 0.78 -24.61 -0.80
CA SER A 131 -0.64 -25.00 -0.71
C SER A 131 -1.63 -24.01 -0.06
N PRO A 132 -2.36 -23.22 -0.86
CA PRO A 132 -2.08 -22.94 -2.28
C PRO A 132 -0.81 -22.10 -2.43
N GLU A 133 -0.10 -22.29 -3.54
CA GLU A 133 1.07 -21.49 -3.91
C GLU A 133 0.63 -20.05 -4.16
N ILE A 134 0.69 -19.24 -3.10
CA ILE A 134 0.38 -17.82 -3.15
C ILE A 134 1.72 -17.09 -3.14
N PRO A 135 2.05 -16.28 -4.16
CA PRO A 135 3.17 -15.37 -4.08
C PRO A 135 2.95 -14.39 -2.92
N VAL A 136 3.91 -14.38 -1.98
CA VAL A 136 3.85 -13.49 -0.82
C VAL A 136 4.97 -12.47 -0.89
N ASP A 137 4.58 -11.21 -0.81
CA ASP A 137 5.48 -10.08 -0.78
C ASP A 137 5.60 -9.56 0.64
N VAL A 138 6.74 -9.83 1.28
CA VAL A 138 7.04 -9.28 2.60
C VAL A 138 7.74 -7.94 2.44
N VAL A 139 7.00 -6.86 2.73
CA VAL A 139 7.50 -5.49 2.72
C VAL A 139 8.08 -5.17 4.10
N VAL A 140 9.40 -5.04 4.19
CA VAL A 140 10.03 -4.57 5.44
C VAL A 140 10.10 -3.06 5.43
N ALA A 141 9.41 -2.44 6.38
CA ALA A 141 9.28 -1.00 6.45
C ALA A 141 9.61 -0.47 7.84
N VAL A 142 9.77 0.84 7.93
CA VAL A 142 9.92 1.57 9.19
C VAL A 142 8.90 2.69 9.25
N ARG A 143 8.41 2.99 10.45
CA ARG A 143 7.63 4.20 10.67
C ARG A 143 8.47 5.43 10.28
N TYR A 144 7.94 6.25 9.38
CA TYR A 144 8.63 7.43 8.86
C TYR A 144 7.89 8.69 9.29
N LEU A 145 8.58 9.59 9.97
CA LEU A 145 7.99 10.80 10.56
C LEU A 145 8.57 12.03 9.88
N THR A 146 7.79 12.67 9.03
CA THR A 146 8.18 13.92 8.35
C THR A 146 7.70 15.12 9.16
N TYR A 147 8.64 15.90 9.68
CA TYR A 147 8.36 17.08 10.50
C TYR A 147 8.32 18.34 9.65
N THR A 148 7.29 19.17 9.86
CA THR A 148 7.17 20.50 9.25
C THR A 148 7.30 21.62 10.28
N GLU A 149 7.12 21.30 11.57
CA GLU A 149 7.40 22.20 12.69
C GLU A 149 7.94 21.35 13.85
N TYR A 150 8.98 21.84 14.55
CA TYR A 150 9.53 21.20 15.74
C TYR A 150 10.10 22.23 16.72
N SER A 151 9.56 22.25 17.94
CA SER A 151 10.04 23.11 19.04
C SER A 151 10.23 22.32 20.33
N GLY A 152 10.46 21.01 20.19
CA GLY A 152 10.63 20.05 21.28
C GLY A 152 9.57 18.96 21.27
N GLN A 153 9.80 17.93 22.09
CA GLN A 153 9.04 16.67 22.09
C GLN A 153 7.53 16.81 22.39
N ARG A 154 7.06 17.98 22.83
CA ARG A 154 5.64 18.26 23.11
C ARG A 154 4.98 19.24 22.14
N LYS A 155 5.74 19.91 21.27
CA LYS A 155 5.23 20.95 20.37
C LYS A 155 5.86 20.79 18.98
N TYR A 156 5.14 20.08 18.12
CA TYR A 156 5.58 19.76 16.76
C TYR A 156 4.38 19.55 15.83
N ARG A 157 4.63 19.67 14.52
CA ARG A 157 3.73 19.23 13.45
C ARG A 157 4.47 18.22 12.59
N ARG A 158 3.87 17.04 12.41
CA ARG A 158 4.45 15.97 11.59
C ARG A 158 3.39 15.15 10.86
N THR A 159 3.82 14.51 9.79
CA THR A 159 3.06 13.47 9.09
C THR A 159 3.72 12.12 9.32
N GLU A 160 2.92 11.13 9.68
CA GLU A 160 3.36 9.74 9.77
C GLU A 160 3.10 9.01 8.46
N GLY A 161 4.14 8.35 7.95
CA GLY A 161 4.14 7.50 6.78
C GLY A 161 4.89 6.20 7.03
N LEU A 162 5.00 5.41 5.97
CA LEU A 162 5.70 4.13 5.94
C LEU A 162 6.92 4.28 5.02
N GLY A 163 8.11 4.19 5.61
CA GLY A 163 9.38 4.32 4.89
C GLY A 163 9.91 2.95 4.45
N LEU A 164 10.24 2.85 3.18
CA LEU A 164 11.00 1.74 2.61
C LEU A 164 12.30 2.31 2.03
N TYR A 165 13.45 1.88 2.53
CA TYR A 165 14.72 2.32 1.96
C TYR A 165 15.03 1.52 0.70
N LEU A 166 15.47 2.20 -0.36
CA LEU A 166 15.84 1.63 -1.64
C LEU A 166 17.35 1.75 -1.82
N PRO A 167 18.16 0.73 -1.45
CA PRO A 167 19.61 0.83 -1.48
C PRO A 167 20.18 1.18 -2.85
N ALA A 168 19.62 0.59 -3.92
CA ALA A 168 20.04 0.85 -5.29
C ALA A 168 19.80 2.30 -5.74
N GLU A 169 18.89 3.02 -5.07
CA GLU A 169 18.53 4.41 -5.39
C GLU A 169 19.04 5.40 -4.33
N GLY A 170 19.66 4.91 -3.24
CA GLY A 170 20.19 5.75 -2.15
C GLY A 170 19.13 6.54 -1.38
N ARG A 171 17.83 6.26 -1.55
CA ARG A 171 16.73 7.08 -1.01
C ARG A 171 15.69 6.28 -0.22
N TRP A 172 14.87 7.01 0.53
CA TRP A 172 13.62 6.50 1.08
C TRP A 172 12.46 6.65 0.08
N ALA A 173 11.68 5.59 -0.09
CA ALA A 173 10.34 5.66 -0.66
C ALA A 173 9.34 5.76 0.50
N ILE A 174 8.57 6.84 0.54
CA ILE A 174 7.64 7.14 1.62
C ILE A 174 6.21 6.95 1.10
N ASN A 175 5.47 6.04 1.72
CA ASN A 175 4.09 5.75 1.38
C ASN A 175 3.15 6.07 2.54
N TYR A 176 1.86 6.25 2.25
CA TYR A 176 0.85 6.60 3.26
C TYR A 176 -0.33 5.61 3.30
N PRO A 177 -0.08 4.30 3.45
CA PRO A 177 -1.12 3.28 3.32
C PRO A 177 -2.25 3.41 4.37
N HIS A 178 -1.94 3.92 5.57
CA HIS A 178 -2.95 4.16 6.60
C HIS A 178 -3.90 5.30 6.21
N ARG A 179 -3.38 6.39 5.63
CA ARG A 179 -4.19 7.50 5.11
C ARG A 179 -5.01 7.07 3.91
N HIS A 180 -4.39 6.37 2.96
CA HIS A 180 -5.05 5.77 1.80
C HIS A 180 -6.25 4.93 2.24
N ARG A 181 -6.05 4.02 3.20
CA ARG A 181 -7.12 3.17 3.71
C ARG A 181 -8.24 3.95 4.38
N ARG A 182 -7.91 4.91 5.26
CA ARG A 182 -8.90 5.74 5.98
C ARG A 182 -9.77 6.50 5.00
N ASN A 183 -9.15 7.22 4.06
CA ASN A 183 -9.85 8.00 3.04
C ASN A 183 -10.74 7.10 2.16
N GLY A 184 -10.26 5.90 1.82
CA GLY A 184 -11.06 4.92 1.08
C GLY A 184 -12.26 4.36 1.85
N VAL A 185 -12.14 4.16 3.18
CA VAL A 185 -13.26 3.76 4.05
C VAL A 185 -14.30 4.88 4.12
N GLU A 186 -13.87 6.12 4.26
CA GLU A 186 -14.76 7.29 4.29
C GLU A 186 -15.54 7.42 2.97
N LYS A 187 -14.85 7.32 1.82
CA LYS A 187 -15.50 7.37 0.51
C LYS A 187 -16.44 6.19 0.27
N GLU A 188 -16.08 4.99 0.72
CA GLU A 188 -16.95 3.81 0.67
C GLU A 188 -18.26 4.05 1.41
N LYS A 189 -18.21 4.59 2.63
CA LYS A 189 -19.42 4.95 3.39
C LYS A 189 -20.23 6.03 2.68
N ALA A 190 -19.57 7.08 2.20
CA ALA A 190 -20.22 8.21 1.53
C ALA A 190 -20.82 7.87 0.16
N THR A 191 -20.54 6.69 -0.37
CA THR A 191 -21.08 6.18 -1.64
C THR A 191 -22.03 5.00 -1.43
N ASN A 192 -22.55 4.79 -0.22
CA ASN A 192 -23.41 3.64 0.09
C ASN A 192 -22.78 2.30 -0.36
N TRP A 193 -21.48 2.14 -0.13
CA TRP A 193 -20.70 0.93 -0.44
C TRP A 193 -20.51 0.64 -1.93
N TRP A 194 -20.62 1.66 -2.79
CA TRP A 194 -20.37 1.52 -4.23
C TRP A 194 -18.90 1.72 -4.62
N PHE A 195 -18.13 2.51 -3.86
CA PHE A 195 -16.76 2.88 -4.26
C PHE A 195 -15.85 1.67 -4.54
N ARG A 196 -15.74 0.73 -3.60
CA ARG A 196 -14.88 -0.46 -3.76
C ARG A 196 -15.44 -1.45 -4.78
N ARG A 197 -16.76 -1.53 -4.92
CA ARG A 197 -17.42 -2.32 -5.98
C ARG A 197 -16.98 -1.81 -7.34
N THR A 198 -17.04 -0.49 -7.54
CA THR A 198 -16.59 0.16 -8.77
C THR A 198 -15.11 -0.06 -9.02
N ILE A 199 -14.25 0.09 -8.02
CA ILE A 199 -12.81 -0.25 -8.16
C ILE A 199 -12.63 -1.67 -8.71
N ARG A 200 -13.31 -2.67 -8.13
CA ARG A 200 -13.18 -4.06 -8.59
C ARG A 200 -13.71 -4.26 -10.01
N MET A 201 -14.76 -3.55 -10.43
CA MET A 201 -15.22 -3.56 -11.83
C MET A 201 -14.13 -3.09 -12.80
N PHE A 202 -13.52 -1.93 -12.54
CA PHE A 202 -12.45 -1.37 -13.38
C PHE A 202 -11.19 -2.24 -13.39
N LYS A 203 -10.80 -2.78 -12.23
CA LYS A 203 -9.65 -3.69 -12.13
C LYS A 203 -9.86 -4.98 -12.93
N ASN A 204 -11.05 -5.58 -12.87
CA ASN A 204 -11.36 -6.77 -13.68
C ASN A 204 -11.46 -6.44 -15.18
N ALA A 205 -12.05 -5.30 -15.55
CA ALA A 205 -12.06 -4.85 -16.94
C ALA A 205 -10.63 -4.68 -17.48
N ARG A 206 -9.76 -4.04 -16.70
CA ARG A 206 -8.34 -3.90 -17.00
C ARG A 206 -7.64 -5.26 -17.11
N ALA A 207 -7.87 -6.18 -16.17
CA ALA A 207 -7.28 -7.52 -16.22
C ALA A 207 -7.69 -8.26 -17.50
N LYS A 208 -8.97 -8.21 -17.88
CA LYS A 208 -9.45 -8.78 -19.13
C LYS A 208 -8.77 -8.17 -20.36
N LEU A 209 -8.59 -6.84 -20.39
CA LEU A 209 -7.91 -6.19 -21.51
C LEU A 209 -6.43 -6.57 -21.62
N VAL A 210 -5.76 -6.84 -20.49
CA VAL A 210 -4.39 -7.36 -20.48
C VAL A 210 -4.35 -8.81 -20.99
N ASP A 211 -5.25 -9.67 -20.50
CA ASP A 211 -5.37 -11.06 -20.97
C ASP A 211 -5.64 -11.14 -22.48
N ASP A 212 -6.47 -10.23 -22.99
CA ASP A 212 -6.81 -10.12 -24.41
C ASP A 212 -5.67 -9.46 -25.23
N GLY A 213 -4.53 -9.10 -24.63
CA GLY A 213 -3.39 -8.47 -25.31
C GLY A 213 -3.62 -7.02 -25.76
N ARG A 214 -4.66 -6.35 -25.23
CA ARG A 214 -5.08 -4.99 -25.64
C ARG A 214 -4.51 -3.89 -24.75
N LEU A 215 -3.96 -4.24 -23.59
CA LEU A 215 -3.25 -3.35 -22.68
C LEU A 215 -1.96 -4.00 -22.19
N GLY A 216 -0.93 -3.20 -21.98
CA GLY A 216 0.30 -3.66 -21.36
C GLY A 216 0.10 -4.04 -19.87
N PRO A 217 0.89 -4.99 -19.34
CA PRO A 217 0.78 -5.44 -17.95
C PRO A 217 1.15 -4.38 -16.92
N ASP A 218 1.80 -3.29 -17.31
CA ASP A 218 2.11 -2.14 -16.45
C ASP A 218 1.13 -0.96 -16.61
N THR A 219 0.25 -1.00 -17.60
CA THR A 219 -0.75 0.05 -17.82
C THR A 219 -1.85 -0.01 -16.75
N ALA A 220 -2.22 1.14 -16.18
CA ALA A 220 -3.28 1.28 -15.17
C ALA A 220 -3.15 0.27 -14.01
N ARG A 221 -2.03 0.31 -13.29
CA ARG A 221 -1.81 -0.52 -12.09
C ARG A 221 -2.90 -0.28 -11.04
N SER A 222 -3.14 -1.27 -10.18
CA SER A 222 -4.22 -1.26 -9.18
C SER A 222 -4.27 0.02 -8.33
N TYR A 223 -3.11 0.50 -7.87
CA TYR A 223 -3.01 1.73 -7.09
C TYR A 223 -3.52 2.97 -7.87
N HIS A 224 -3.19 3.08 -9.16
CA HIS A 224 -3.64 4.19 -10.00
C HIS A 224 -5.14 4.13 -10.27
N ILE A 225 -5.70 2.94 -10.49
CA ILE A 225 -7.15 2.76 -10.61
C ILE A 225 -7.88 3.20 -9.33
N GLU A 226 -7.37 2.80 -8.16
CA GLU A 226 -7.92 3.24 -6.87
C GLU A 226 -7.89 4.76 -6.73
N CYS A 227 -6.75 5.39 -7.02
CA CYS A 227 -6.60 6.84 -6.90
C CYS A 227 -7.44 7.63 -7.93
N LEU A 228 -7.52 7.17 -9.19
CA LEU A 228 -8.40 7.79 -10.19
C LEU A 228 -9.86 7.78 -9.72
N LEU A 229 -10.36 6.60 -9.32
CA LEU A 229 -11.76 6.45 -8.92
C LEU A 229 -12.05 7.18 -7.60
N TYR A 230 -11.04 7.42 -6.75
CA TYR A 230 -11.20 8.22 -5.55
C TYR A 230 -11.66 9.66 -5.85
N ASN A 231 -11.28 10.20 -7.00
CA ASN A 231 -11.63 11.55 -7.44
C ASN A 231 -13.04 11.65 -8.03
N VAL A 232 -13.65 10.55 -8.46
CA VAL A 232 -15.01 10.54 -9.01
C VAL A 232 -16.03 11.00 -7.97
N PRO A 233 -16.89 11.99 -8.26
CA PRO A 233 -17.92 12.47 -7.32
C PRO A 233 -18.83 11.34 -6.81
N ASN A 234 -19.12 11.35 -5.50
CA ASN A 234 -19.83 10.24 -4.85
C ASN A 234 -21.19 9.94 -5.51
N ARG A 235 -21.92 10.97 -5.96
CA ARG A 235 -23.21 10.84 -6.64
C ARG A 235 -23.17 10.02 -7.94
N LEU A 236 -22.00 9.89 -8.56
CA LEU A 236 -21.82 9.11 -9.79
C LEU A 236 -21.52 7.63 -9.51
N LEU A 237 -21.25 7.27 -8.26
CA LEU A 237 -21.00 5.91 -7.82
C LEU A 237 -22.27 5.36 -7.15
N ALA A 238 -23.32 5.17 -7.94
CA ALA A 238 -24.64 4.75 -7.46
C ALA A 238 -25.49 4.11 -8.58
N GLY A 239 -26.68 3.61 -8.21
CA GLY A 239 -27.67 3.05 -9.13
C GLY A 239 -27.43 1.56 -9.42
N SER A 240 -27.17 1.22 -10.67
CA SER A 240 -26.76 -0.11 -11.12
C SER A 240 -25.25 -0.21 -11.32
N TYR A 241 -24.74 -1.43 -11.53
CA TYR A 241 -23.32 -1.60 -11.83
C TYR A 241 -22.95 -0.92 -13.15
N GLN A 242 -23.82 -1.02 -14.15
CA GLN A 242 -23.64 -0.35 -15.43
C GLN A 242 -23.66 1.18 -15.32
N SER A 243 -24.57 1.76 -14.53
CA SER A 243 -24.62 3.22 -14.35
C SER A 243 -23.41 3.74 -13.59
N ALA A 244 -23.01 3.09 -12.50
CA ALA A 244 -21.84 3.47 -11.73
C ALA A 244 -20.54 3.36 -12.57
N TYR A 245 -20.40 2.29 -13.34
CA TYR A 245 -19.24 2.10 -14.22
C TYR A 245 -19.17 3.17 -15.31
N SER A 246 -20.26 3.37 -16.05
CA SER A 246 -20.29 4.29 -17.19
C SER A 246 -20.17 5.76 -16.73
N SER A 247 -20.84 6.13 -15.64
CA SER A 247 -20.79 7.50 -15.11
C SER A 247 -19.39 7.85 -14.60
N ALA A 248 -18.73 6.91 -13.92
CA ALA A 248 -17.33 7.09 -13.51
C ALA A 248 -16.41 7.22 -14.73
N LEU A 249 -16.55 6.35 -15.73
CA LEU A 249 -15.72 6.36 -16.93
C LEU A 249 -15.88 7.67 -17.73
N TYR A 250 -17.11 8.12 -17.97
CA TYR A 250 -17.37 9.37 -18.69
C TYR A 250 -16.87 10.58 -17.91
N TRP A 251 -17.09 10.62 -16.59
CA TRP A 251 -16.56 11.71 -15.78
C TRP A 251 -15.03 11.76 -15.82
N LEU A 252 -14.34 10.62 -15.73
CA LEU A 252 -12.87 10.56 -15.86
C LEU A 252 -12.40 11.02 -17.24
N ARG A 253 -13.09 10.64 -18.32
CA ARG A 253 -12.75 11.07 -19.68
C ARG A 253 -12.89 12.59 -19.86
N ASP A 254 -13.90 13.17 -19.22
CA ASP A 254 -14.31 14.56 -19.45
C ASP A 254 -13.66 15.57 -18.47
N ASN A 255 -12.72 15.11 -17.61
CA ASN A 255 -12.05 15.96 -16.62
C ASN A 255 -10.52 15.94 -16.76
N ASP A 256 -9.89 17.04 -16.35
CA ASP A 256 -8.42 17.15 -16.30
C ASP A 256 -7.84 16.28 -15.18
N LEU A 257 -7.29 15.15 -15.58
CA LEU A 257 -6.71 14.16 -14.68
C LEU A 257 -5.42 14.63 -14.02
N ALA A 258 -4.72 15.62 -14.58
CA ALA A 258 -3.40 16.05 -14.09
C ALA A 258 -3.45 16.62 -12.67
N ARG A 259 -4.61 17.11 -12.24
CA ARG A 259 -4.82 17.73 -10.92
C ARG A 259 -5.32 16.76 -9.87
N PHE A 260 -5.49 15.49 -10.21
CA PHE A 260 -6.12 14.54 -9.30
C PHE A 260 -5.15 14.15 -8.20
N PRO A 261 -5.48 14.37 -6.91
CA PRO A 261 -4.70 13.83 -5.82
C PRO A 261 -4.79 12.30 -5.77
N SER A 262 -3.75 11.67 -5.27
CA SER A 262 -3.79 10.29 -4.78
C SER A 262 -4.86 10.13 -3.71
N GLN A 263 -5.32 8.90 -3.47
CA GLN A 263 -6.31 8.64 -2.44
C GLN A 263 -5.80 8.96 -1.02
N ASP A 264 -4.50 8.94 -0.76
CA ASP A 264 -3.89 9.45 0.48
C ASP A 264 -3.74 10.98 0.55
N LYS A 265 -3.97 11.68 -0.57
CA LYS A 265 -3.88 13.13 -0.75
C LYS A 265 -2.50 13.73 -0.48
N GLN A 266 -1.43 12.96 -0.66
CA GLN A 266 -0.06 13.46 -0.46
C GLN A 266 0.63 13.83 -1.78
N VAL A 267 0.24 13.24 -2.90
CA VAL A 267 0.82 13.50 -4.24
C VAL A 267 -0.29 13.57 -5.30
N LEU A 268 0.05 13.99 -6.52
CA LEU A 268 -0.83 13.87 -7.68
C LEU A 268 -0.74 12.47 -8.28
N VAL A 269 -1.84 11.98 -8.86
CA VAL A 269 -1.87 10.67 -9.54
C VAL A 269 -0.90 10.64 -10.73
N PHE A 270 -0.83 11.75 -11.48
CA PHE A 270 0.03 11.92 -12.66
C PHE A 270 1.15 12.93 -12.39
N ASP A 271 1.83 12.78 -11.26
CA ASP A 271 3.03 13.58 -10.96
C ASP A 271 4.21 13.18 -11.88
N ARG A 272 5.34 13.89 -11.82
CA ARG A 272 6.59 13.57 -12.55
C ARG A 272 7.58 12.73 -11.74
N GLY A 273 7.16 12.23 -10.57
CA GLY A 273 8.01 11.46 -9.68
C GLY A 273 8.28 10.02 -10.14
N PRO A 274 9.33 9.35 -9.65
CA PRO A 274 9.64 7.97 -10.01
C PRO A 274 8.57 6.95 -9.58
N ASP A 275 7.67 7.35 -8.68
CA ASP A 275 6.59 6.53 -8.14
C ASP A 275 5.18 7.01 -8.62
N SER A 276 5.11 7.93 -9.59
CA SER A 276 3.85 8.37 -10.22
C SER A 276 3.40 7.41 -11.34
N TRP A 277 2.20 7.67 -11.89
CA TRP A 277 1.69 6.92 -13.03
C TRP A 277 2.34 7.31 -14.35
#